data_AF-A0A926ABI3-F1
#
_entry.id   AF-A0A926ABI3-F1
#
_cell.length_a   1.000
_cell.length_b   1.000
_cell.length_c   1.000
_cell.angle_alpha   90.00
_cell.angle_beta   90.00
_cell.angle_gamma   90.00
#
_symmetry.space_group_name_H-M   'P 1'
#
loop_
_entity.id
_entity.type
_entity.pdbx_description
1 polymer ?
#
loop_
_entity_poly.entity_id
_entity_poly.type
_entity_poly.pdbx_seq_one_letter_code
_entity_poly.pdbx_strand_id
1 'polypeptide(L)' 'MLLEAQVGIVLRKRGQTVCTAESCTGGLISHRLTNLAGSSAYFVGG' A
#
# COMPACT_ATOMS: atom_id res chain seq x y z
N MET A 1 -9.49 -12.20 -4.41
CA MET A 1 -8.65 -11.43 -3.46
C MET A 1 -8.56 -9.99 -3.94
N LEU A 2 -8.45 -9.02 -3.03
CA LEU A 2 -8.28 -7.60 -3.37
C LEU A 2 -6.85 -7.32 -3.89
N LEU A 3 -6.69 -6.35 -4.79
CA LEU A 3 -5.41 -6.04 -5.43
C LEU A 3 -4.38 -5.50 -4.42
N GLU A 4 -4.80 -4.57 -3.57
CA GLU A 4 -4.03 -3.98 -2.50
C GLU A 4 -3.46 -5.04 -1.54
N ALA A 5 -4.22 -6.10 -1.25
CA ALA A 5 -3.78 -7.19 -0.39
C ALA A 5 -2.64 -7.99 -1.05
N GLN A 6 -2.75 -8.23 -2.36
CA GLN A 6 -1.71 -8.93 -3.11
C GLN A 6 -0.42 -8.10 -3.21
N VAL A 7 -0.53 -6.78 -3.41
CA VAL A 7 0.61 -5.86 -3.39
C VAL A 7 1.33 -5.94 -2.05
N GLY A 8 0.60 -5.85 -0.94
CA GLY A 8 1.17 -5.96 0.41
C GLY A 8 1.83 -7.31 0.69
N ILE A 9 1.34 -8.42 0.11
CA ILE A 9 2.00 -9.74 0.21
C ILE A 9 3.33 -9.74 -0.56
N VAL A 10 3.34 -9.24 -1.80
CA VAL A 10 4.53 -9.25 -2.65
C VAL A 10 5.62 -8.35 -2.08
N LEU A 11 5.28 -7.14 -1.64
CA LEU A 11 6.23 -6.21 -1.04
C LEU A 11 6.87 -6.77 0.24
N ARG A 12 6.06 -7.34 1.14
CA ARG A 12 6.57 -8.00 2.35
C ARG A 12 7.47 -9.19 2.04
N LYS A 13 7.08 -10.06 1.09
CA LYS A 13 7.92 -11.19 0.65
C LYS A 13 9.28 -10.75 0.09
N ARG A 14 9.35 -9.55 -0.48
CA ARG A 14 10.57 -8.97 -1.06
C ARG A 14 11.33 -8.04 -0.12
N GLY A 15 10.81 -7.76 1.08
CA GLY A 15 11.39 -6.77 2.00
C GLY A 15 11.41 -5.34 1.42
N GLN A 16 10.44 -5.02 0.55
CA GLN A 16 10.36 -3.73 -0.15
C GLN A 16 9.29 -2.82 0.47
N THR A 17 9.51 -1.52 0.33
CA THR A 17 8.55 -0.49 0.71
C THR A 17 8.02 0.26 -0.51
N VAL A 18 6.88 0.93 -0.34
CA VAL A 18 6.25 1.75 -1.38
C VAL A 18 5.67 3.03 -0.77
N CYS A 19 5.69 4.12 -1.53
CA CYS A 19 4.92 5.33 -1.29
C CYS A 19 4.05 5.64 -2.53
N THR A 20 3.08 6.52 -2.36
CA THR A 20 2.24 6.99 -3.46
C THR A 20 2.41 8.49 -3.65
N ALA A 21 2.12 8.99 -4.85
CA ALA A 21 1.91 10.41 -5.10
C ALA A 21 0.61 10.51 -5.89
N GLU A 22 -0.37 11.25 -5.36
CA GLU A 22 -1.75 11.20 -5.86
C GLU A 22 -2.23 12.60 -6.30
N SER A 23 -3.01 12.63 -7.39
CA SER A 23 -3.71 13.83 -7.87
C SER A 23 -5.21 13.55 -7.91
N CYS A 24 -5.77 13.09 -9.04
CA CYS A 24 -7.22 12.85 -9.20
C CYS A 24 -7.81 11.82 -8.22
N THR A 25 -6.99 10.92 -7.66
CA THR A 25 -7.44 9.92 -6.68
C THR A 25 -7.55 10.47 -5.25
N GLY A 26 -6.94 11.62 -4.96
CA GLY A 26 -7.10 12.33 -3.69
C GLY A 26 -6.78 11.52 -2.42
N GLY A 27 -5.90 10.51 -2.51
CA GLY A 27 -5.54 9.65 -1.38
C GLY A 27 -6.25 8.30 -1.37
N LEU A 28 -7.09 7.98 -2.35
CA LEU A 28 -7.83 6.70 -2.39
C LEU A 28 -6.89 5.49 -2.49
N ILE A 29 -5.75 5.59 -3.17
CA ILE A 29 -4.79 4.48 -3.25
C ILE A 29 -4.10 4.29 -1.90
N SER A 30 -3.60 5.37 -1.31
CA SER A 30 -3.05 5.38 0.05
C SER A 30 -4.02 4.76 1.04
N HIS A 31 -5.29 5.18 1.02
CA HIS A 31 -6.35 4.67 1.89
C HIS A 31 -6.55 3.16 1.74
N ARG A 32 -6.58 2.64 0.50
CA ARG A 32 -6.72 1.19 0.28
C ARG A 32 -5.54 0.39 0.82
N LEU A 33 -4.31 0.92 0.66
CA LEU A 33 -3.10 0.26 1.19
C LEU A 33 -3.07 0.30 2.72
N THR A 34 -3.39 1.44 3.34
CA THR A 34 -3.34 1.61 4.80
C THR A 34 -4.45 0.86 5.53
N ASN A 35 -5.62 0.66 4.90
CA ASN A 35 -6.75 -0.09 5.47
C ASN A 35 -6.47 -1.60 5.62
N LEU A 36 -5.35 -2.10 5.11
CA LEU A 36 -4.91 -3.49 5.32
C LEU A 36 -4.09 -3.59 6.62
N ALA A 37 -4.43 -4.55 7.47
CA ALA A 37 -3.66 -4.83 8.68
C ALA A 37 -2.18 -5.14 8.35
N GLY A 38 -1.27 -4.49 9.07
CA GLY A 38 0.17 -4.60 8.86
C GLY A 38 0.70 -3.82 7.65
N SER A 39 -0.06 -2.85 7.15
CA SER A 39 0.35 -1.94 6.06
C SER A 39 1.63 -1.15 6.37
N SER A 40 1.88 -0.82 7.63
CA SER A 40 3.11 -0.15 8.08
C SER A 40 4.41 -0.93 7.79
N ALA A 41 4.33 -2.24 7.54
CA ALA A 41 5.49 -3.04 7.17
C ALA A 41 5.97 -2.81 5.73
N TYR A 42 5.16 -2.17 4.87
CA TYR A 42 5.51 -1.96 3.46
C TYR A 42 5.06 -0.62 2.88
N PHE A 43 4.18 0.14 3.53
CA PHE A 43 3.75 1.47 3.08
C PHE A 43 4.39 2.55 3.96
N VAL A 44 5.11 3.50 3.34
CA VAL A 44 5.92 4.49 4.07
C VAL A 44 5.42 5.93 3.97
N GLY A 45 4.42 6.20 3.13
CA GLY A 45 3.84 7.55 3.00
C GLY A 45 3.17 7.78 1.64
N GLY A 46 2.49 8.91 1.53
CA GLY A 46 1.75 9.35 0.35
C GLY A 46 1.69 10.87 0.25
#